data_AF-A0A7C0UA56-F1
#
_entry.id   AF-A0A7C0UA56-F1
#
_cell.length_a   1.000
_cell.length_b   1.000
_cell.length_c   1.000
_cell.angle_alpha   90.00
_cell.angle_beta   90.00
_cell.angle_gamma   90.00
#
_symmetry.space_group_name_H-M   'P 1'
#
loop_
_entity.id
_entity.type
_entity.pdbx_description
1 polymer ?
#
loop_
_entity_poly.entity_id
_entity_poly.type
_entity_poly.pdbx_seq_one_letter_code
_entity_poly.pdbx_strand_id
1 'polypeptide(L)'
;MRAYLIDEISTTDMKKITGFLGEHAMRSSLSKIFWVKIPDDLLSSVQYAHHDCQPHVFAVELGDHWIKLEFYVRSLKSMRCSCPGYCTEEQRNYIIHFAHNMIEQLGIRT
;
A
#
# COMPACT_ATOMS: atom_id res chain seq x y z
N MET A 1 -1.75 -13.79 -6.09
CA MET A 1 -1.77 -12.32 -6.11
C MET A 1 -0.32 -11.83 -6.06
N ARG A 2 0.05 -10.74 -6.76
CA ARG A 2 1.43 -10.25 -6.80
C ARG A 2 1.64 -9.23 -5.67
N ALA A 3 2.72 -9.36 -4.91
CA ALA A 3 3.00 -8.50 -3.76
C ALA A 3 4.51 -8.41 -3.50
N TYR A 4 4.90 -7.39 -2.75
CA TYR A 4 6.20 -7.25 -2.12
C TYR A 4 6.09 -7.63 -0.64
N LEU A 5 6.91 -8.59 -0.20
CA LEU A 5 6.94 -9.08 1.17
C LEU A 5 8.27 -8.68 1.81
N ILE A 6 8.21 -8.12 3.02
CA ILE A 6 9.35 -7.94 3.90
C ILE A 6 8.99 -8.68 5.19
N ASP A 7 9.80 -9.66 5.57
CA ASP A 7 9.65 -10.49 6.77
C ASP A 7 10.82 -10.29 7.74
N GLU A 8 10.95 -11.17 8.72
CA GLU A 8 11.97 -11.10 9.78
C GLU A 8 11.93 -9.80 10.62
N ILE A 9 10.75 -9.16 10.69
CA ILE A 9 10.55 -7.92 11.42
C ILE A 9 10.27 -8.21 12.91
N SER A 10 11.01 -7.57 13.80
CA SER A 10 10.79 -7.73 15.24
C SER A 10 9.40 -7.21 15.66
N THR A 11 8.82 -7.78 16.73
CA THR A 11 7.53 -7.29 17.27
C THR A 11 7.59 -5.81 17.67
N THR A 12 8.74 -5.33 18.14
CA THR A 12 8.95 -3.92 18.49
C THR A 12 8.89 -3.04 17.25
N ASP A 13 9.50 -3.48 16.15
CA ASP A 13 9.49 -2.73 14.88
C ASP A 13 8.14 -2.79 14.18
N MET A 14 7.41 -3.90 14.30
CA MET A 14 6.02 -3.99 13.82
C MET A 14 5.10 -2.95 14.49
N LYS A 15 5.33 -2.61 15.76
CA LYS A 15 4.60 -1.52 16.44
C LYS A 15 4.92 -0.16 15.82
N LYS A 16 6.18 0.10 15.45
CA LYS A 16 6.59 1.33 14.75
C LYS A 16 5.90 1.44 13.40
N ILE A 17 5.90 0.36 12.61
CA ILE A 17 5.22 0.31 11.30
C ILE A 17 3.72 0.57 11.45
N THR A 18 3.08 -0.05 12.45
CA THR A 18 1.66 0.15 12.73
C THR A 18 1.35 1.62 13.08
N GLY A 19 2.24 2.27 13.84
CA GLY A 19 2.16 3.70 14.16
C GLY A 19 2.27 4.57 12.91
N PHE A 20 3.34 4.37 12.13
CA PHE A 20 3.58 5.08 10.88
C PHE A 20 2.40 4.99 9.90
N LEU A 21 1.91 3.77 9.63
CA LEU A 21 0.75 3.58 8.76
C LEU A 21 -0.53 4.19 9.34
N GLY A 22 -0.65 4.28 10.66
CA GLY A 22 -1.75 4.98 11.32
C GLY A 22 -1.80 6.47 11.05
N GLU A 23 -0.66 7.10 10.74
CA GLU A 23 -0.53 8.53 10.46
C GLU A 23 -0.49 8.83 8.95
N HIS A 24 0.06 7.91 8.16
CA HIS A 24 0.35 8.14 6.73
C HIS A 24 -0.56 7.38 5.75
N ALA A 25 -1.43 6.50 6.26
CA ALA A 25 -2.33 5.70 5.43
C ALA A 25 -3.76 5.70 5.98
N MET A 26 -4.71 5.27 5.16
CA MET A 26 -6.09 5.14 5.61
C MET A 26 -6.32 3.77 6.22
N ARG A 27 -6.95 3.72 7.40
CA ARG A 27 -7.26 2.44 8.05
C ARG A 27 -8.39 1.72 7.31
N SER A 28 -8.21 0.42 7.09
CA SER A 28 -9.30 -0.46 6.69
C SER A 28 -10.19 -0.80 7.89
N SER A 29 -11.42 -1.26 7.61
CA SER A 29 -12.26 -1.91 8.63
C SER A 29 -11.65 -3.21 9.16
N LEU A 30 -10.73 -3.81 8.40
CA LEU A 30 -9.93 -4.96 8.82
C LEU A 30 -8.68 -4.45 9.56
N SER A 31 -8.51 -4.87 10.82
CA SER A 31 -7.51 -4.32 11.76
C SER A 31 -6.05 -4.38 11.30
N LYS A 32 -5.73 -5.30 10.37
CA LYS A 32 -4.37 -5.54 9.86
C LYS A 32 -4.15 -5.02 8.43
N ILE A 33 -5.08 -4.22 7.89
CA ILE A 33 -4.97 -3.68 6.53
C ILE A 33 -5.02 -2.15 6.55
N PHE A 34 -4.08 -1.55 5.82
CA PHE A 34 -4.02 -0.12 5.54
C PHE A 34 -4.11 0.11 4.03
N TRP A 35 -4.70 1.25 3.65
CA TRP A 35 -4.82 1.70 2.27
C TRP A 35 -3.91 2.90 2.04
N VAL A 36 -2.95 2.75 1.14
CA VAL A 36 -2.03 3.83 0.78
C VAL A 36 -2.43 4.36 -0.60
N LYS A 37 -2.63 5.67 -0.71
CA LYS A 37 -3.00 6.33 -1.96
C LYS A 37 -1.84 6.25 -2.96
N ILE A 38 -2.15 5.89 -4.21
CA ILE A 38 -1.23 6.05 -5.34
C ILE A 38 -1.24 7.54 -5.75
N PRO A 39 -0.06 8.19 -5.86
CA PRO A 39 0.06 9.55 -6.38
C PRO A 39 -0.65 9.73 -7.73
N ASP A 40 -1.28 10.89 -7.95
CA ASP A 40 -2.15 11.10 -9.10
C ASP A 40 -1.38 11.08 -10.43
N ASP A 41 -0.08 11.45 -10.40
CA ASP A 41 0.87 11.40 -11.51
C ASP A 41 1.35 9.98 -11.85
N LEU A 42 1.09 8.99 -10.98
CA LEU A 42 1.41 7.58 -11.20
C LEU A 42 0.16 6.74 -11.55
N LEU A 43 -1.00 7.36 -11.71
CA LEU A 43 -2.21 6.64 -12.10
C LEU A 43 -2.15 6.25 -13.58
N SER A 44 -2.67 5.07 -13.90
CA SER A 44 -2.89 4.71 -15.30
C SER A 44 -3.94 5.63 -15.94
N SER A 45 -3.98 5.70 -17.27
CA SER A 45 -4.96 6.53 -17.98
C SER A 45 -6.40 6.24 -17.57
N VAL A 46 -6.76 4.97 -17.36
CA VAL A 46 -8.09 4.54 -16.88
C VAL A 46 -8.34 5.02 -15.44
N GLN A 47 -7.37 4.86 -14.54
CA GLN A 47 -7.51 5.28 -13.15
C GLN A 47 -7.61 6.81 -13.02
N TYR A 48 -6.81 7.54 -13.80
CA TYR A 48 -6.82 9.00 -13.80
C TYR A 48 -8.16 9.55 -14.29
N ALA A 49 -8.71 9.00 -15.38
CA ALA A 49 -10.00 9.42 -15.93
C ALA A 49 -11.20 9.13 -15.00
N HIS A 50 -11.07 8.15 -14.09
CA HIS A 50 -12.15 7.73 -13.21
C HIS A 50 -12.15 8.49 -11.88
N HIS A 51 -12.42 9.80 -11.95
CA HIS A 51 -12.43 10.70 -10.78
C HIS A 51 -13.40 10.23 -9.68
N ASP A 52 -14.57 9.72 -10.05
CA ASP A 52 -15.56 9.22 -9.08
C ASP A 52 -15.09 7.99 -8.31
N CYS A 53 -14.11 7.25 -8.84
CA CYS A 53 -13.51 6.09 -8.20
C CYS A 53 -12.36 6.45 -7.24
N GLN A 54 -11.93 7.71 -7.17
CA GLN A 54 -10.86 8.12 -6.27
C GLN A 54 -11.27 8.03 -4.77
N PRO A 55 -10.32 7.73 -3.86
CA PRO A 55 -8.90 7.51 -4.14
C PRO A 55 -8.60 6.11 -4.70
N HIS A 56 -7.60 6.03 -5.58
CA HIS A 56 -6.96 4.78 -5.98
C HIS A 56 -5.85 4.42 -5.00
N VAL A 57 -5.90 3.20 -4.46
CA VAL A 57 -5.04 2.76 -3.36
C VAL A 57 -4.47 1.37 -3.62
N PHE A 58 -3.36 1.05 -2.95
CA PHE A 58 -2.90 -0.31 -2.75
C PHE A 58 -3.00 -0.70 -1.27
N ALA A 59 -3.02 -2.01 -0.99
CA ALA A 59 -3.12 -2.53 0.37
C ALA A 59 -1.74 -2.76 0.98
N VAL A 60 -1.60 -2.42 2.25
CA VAL A 60 -0.51 -2.88 3.12
C VAL A 60 -1.13 -3.76 4.20
N GLU A 61 -0.78 -5.04 4.19
CA GLU A 61 -1.20 -6.01 5.19
C GLU A 61 -0.08 -6.24 6.21
N LEU A 62 -0.43 -6.24 7.48
CA LEU A 62 0.48 -6.47 8.59
C LEU A 62 0.32 -7.88 9.16
N GLY A 63 1.42 -8.63 9.19
CA GLY A 63 1.56 -9.87 9.94
C GLY A 63 2.08 -9.65 11.36
N ASP A 64 2.49 -10.73 12.01
CA ASP A 64 3.11 -10.65 13.35
C ASP A 64 4.60 -10.27 13.25
N HIS A 65 5.25 -10.61 12.13
CA HIS A 65 6.68 -10.41 11.86
C HIS A 65 6.97 -10.05 10.39
N TRP A 66 5.96 -9.57 9.66
CA TRP A 66 6.09 -9.26 8.25
C TRP A 66 5.10 -8.17 7.83
N ILE A 67 5.41 -7.52 6.71
CA ILE A 67 4.51 -6.64 5.98
C ILE A 67 4.42 -7.07 4.52
N LYS A 68 3.22 -6.95 3.96
CA LYS A 68 2.95 -7.32 2.56
C LYS A 68 2.26 -6.17 1.85
N LEU A 69 2.88 -5.67 0.79
CA LEU A 69 2.35 -4.60 -0.03
C LEU A 69 1.85 -5.18 -1.35
N GLU A 70 0.57 -4.99 -1.65
CA GLU A 70 -0.04 -5.57 -2.85
C GLU A 70 0.31 -4.79 -4.11
N PHE A 71 0.71 -5.50 -5.17
CA PHE A 71 0.86 -4.92 -6.51
C PHE A 71 -0.48 -4.90 -7.25
N TYR A 72 -1.51 -4.35 -6.59
CA TYR A 72 -2.85 -4.23 -7.14
C TYR A 72 -3.49 -2.93 -6.67
N VAL A 73 -3.82 -2.07 -7.62
CA VAL A 73 -4.48 -0.79 -7.37
C VAL A 73 -6.00 -1.00 -7.43
N ARG A 74 -6.74 -0.41 -6.48
CA ARG A 74 -8.21 -0.46 -6.45
C ARG A 74 -8.83 0.85 -6.00
N SER A 75 -10.10 1.02 -6.31
CA SER A 75 -10.95 2.06 -5.70
C SER A 75 -11.52 1.57 -4.37
N LEU A 76 -11.70 2.47 -3.42
CA LEU A 76 -12.44 2.19 -2.18
C LEU A 76 -13.95 2.46 -2.27
N LYS A 77 -14.41 3.04 -3.38
CA LYS A 77 -15.83 3.39 -3.57
C LYS A 77 -16.60 2.33 -4.36
N SER A 78 -15.95 1.67 -5.33
CA SER A 78 -16.61 0.70 -6.18
C SER A 78 -15.69 -0.45 -6.57
N MET A 79 -16.19 -1.67 -6.41
CA MET A 79 -15.58 -2.90 -6.90
C MET A 79 -16.05 -3.27 -8.32
N ARG A 80 -17.02 -2.52 -8.88
CA ARG A 80 -17.62 -2.75 -10.19
C ARG A 80 -17.15 -1.68 -11.17
N CYS A 81 -15.84 -1.60 -11.37
CA CYS A 81 -15.21 -0.68 -12.29
C CYS A 81 -14.07 -1.40 -13.02
N SER A 82 -13.64 -0.85 -14.17
CA SER A 82 -12.46 -1.32 -14.91
C SER A 82 -11.14 -0.72 -14.39
N CYS A 83 -11.18 0.26 -13.49
CA CYS A 83 -9.97 0.88 -12.94
C CYS A 83 -9.16 0.03 -11.96
N PRO A 84 -9.72 -0.96 -11.22
CA PRO A 84 -8.91 -1.86 -10.42
C PRO A 84 -8.08 -2.80 -11.30
N GLY A 85 -6.81 -2.99 -10.96
CA GLY A 85 -5.90 -3.79 -11.77
C GLY A 85 -4.53 -3.98 -11.14
N TYR A 86 -3.73 -4.86 -11.75
CA TYR A 86 -2.33 -4.99 -11.38
C TYR A 86 -1.57 -3.70 -11.66
N CYS A 87 -0.58 -3.41 -10.82
CA CYS A 87 0.25 -2.23 -10.96
C CYS A 87 0.96 -2.16 -12.32
N THR A 88 1.05 -0.95 -12.86
CA THR A 88 2.07 -0.62 -13.86
C THR A 88 3.47 -0.75 -13.25
N GLU A 89 4.51 -0.69 -14.07
CA GLU A 89 5.89 -0.69 -13.59
C GLU A 89 6.17 0.47 -12.64
N GLU A 90 5.74 1.68 -12.98
CA GLU A 90 5.92 2.88 -12.16
C GLU A 90 5.21 2.76 -10.80
N GLN A 91 3.97 2.26 -10.79
CA GLN A 91 3.22 2.01 -9.55
C GLN A 91 3.89 0.94 -8.68
N ARG A 92 4.38 -0.13 -9.29
CA ARG A 92 5.11 -1.20 -8.59
C ARG A 92 6.39 -0.64 -7.95
N ASN A 93 7.15 0.14 -8.69
CA ASN A 93 8.38 0.74 -8.18
C ASN A 93 8.07 1.74 -7.06
N TYR A 94 7.03 2.55 -7.18
CA TYR A 94 6.55 3.40 -6.10
C TYR A 94 6.21 2.62 -4.83
N ILE A 95 5.51 1.48 -4.95
CA ILE A 95 5.17 0.63 -3.81
C ILE A 95 6.43 0.08 -3.12
N ILE A 96 7.43 -0.35 -3.88
CA ILE A 96 8.70 -0.83 -3.33
C ILE A 96 9.45 0.31 -2.63
N HIS A 97 9.54 1.49 -3.26
CA HIS A 97 10.16 2.66 -2.67
C HIS A 97 9.44 3.13 -1.41
N PHE A 98 8.10 3.09 -1.38
CA PHE A 98 7.33 3.36 -0.18
C PHE A 98 7.72 2.43 0.98
N ALA A 99 7.86 1.13 0.71
CA ALA A 99 8.31 0.17 1.72
C ALA A 99 9.72 0.48 2.23
N HIS A 100 10.67 0.69 1.32
CA HIS A 100 12.07 0.99 1.68
C HIS A 100 12.19 2.28 2.48
N ASN A 101 11.53 3.35 2.04
CA ASN A 101 11.53 4.63 2.73
C ASN A 101 10.92 4.49 4.14
N MET A 102 9.85 3.72 4.30
CA MET A 102 9.25 3.47 5.62
C MET A 102 10.22 2.72 6.55
N ILE A 103 10.85 1.65 6.06
CA ILE A 103 11.84 0.87 6.84
C ILE A 103 13.03 1.74 7.26
N GLU A 104 13.57 2.52 6.32
CA GLU A 104 14.71 3.43 6.55
C GLU A 104 14.35 4.53 7.56
N GLN A 105 13.22 5.23 7.37
CA GLN A 105 12.78 6.30 8.28
C GLN A 105 12.55 5.82 9.70
N LEU A 106 12.06 4.58 9.87
CA LEU A 106 11.82 3.97 11.17
C LEU A 106 13.06 3.31 11.79
N GLY A 107 14.18 3.30 11.07
CA GLY A 107 15.43 2.67 11.50
C GLY A 107 15.28 1.16 11.74
N ILE A 108 14.45 0.49 10.95
CA ILE A 108 14.16 -0.95 11.08
C ILE A 108 15.24 -1.73 10.33
N ARG A 109 15.70 -2.84 10.95
CA ARG A 109 16.62 -3.78 10.32
C ARG A 109 15.85 -5.03 9.91
N THR A 110 16.01 -5.42 8.66
CA THR A 110 15.37 -6.56 8.00
C THR A 110 16.42 -7.31 7.20
#